data_AF-A0A0S7YW79-F1
#
_entry.id   AF-A0A0S7YW79-F1
#
_cell.length_a   1.000
_cell.length_b   1.000
_cell.length_c   1.000
_cell.angle_alpha   90.00
_cell.angle_beta   90.00
_cell.angle_gamma   90.00
#
_symmetry.space_group_name_H-M   'P 1'
#
loop_
_entity.id
_entity.type
_entity.pdbx_description
1 polymer ?
#
loop_
_entity_poly.entity_id
_entity_poly.type
_entity_poly.pdbx_seq_one_letter_code
_entity_poly.pdbx_strand_id
1 'polypeptide(L)'
;MKGKIFLTSLVVGPLIVVGFGQHMPVTLANETEASTDDAITELSAESTPVSTGVFEGCPGSFWRGSPEDGVQGGRWLWNDVIDPEWSASGGEGANPNIWIYGFNTFFTPMPELAASTMMSLLNVEDDAEDYRKAASSLVAGYLNASWGMAYPYTADELAAKWDAAVRSGNFVDLHTELERANNAVGGCPVPTSAE
;
A
#
# COMPACT_ATOMS: atom_id res chain seq x y z
N MET A 1 59.02 9.16 13.46
CA MET A 1 57.72 9.76 13.08
C MET A 1 57.01 10.13 14.37
N LYS A 2 56.60 11.41 14.50
CA LYS A 2 56.00 11.97 15.73
C LYS A 2 54.53 11.54 15.83
N GLY A 3 54.16 10.89 16.93
CA GLY A 3 52.79 10.48 17.22
C GLY A 3 51.90 11.64 17.70
N LYS A 4 50.59 11.49 17.49
CA LYS A 4 49.55 12.24 18.19
C LYS A 4 48.35 11.32 18.43
N ILE A 5 48.12 11.04 19.71
CA ILE A 5 46.90 10.48 20.30
C ILE A 5 45.92 11.65 20.44
N PHE A 6 44.64 11.47 20.13
CA PHE A 6 43.59 12.37 20.60
C PHE A 6 42.39 11.61 21.15
N LEU A 7 41.90 12.18 22.26
CA LEU A 7 41.04 11.61 23.28
C LEU A 7 39.58 11.44 22.85
N THR A 8 39.00 10.40 23.45
CA THR A 8 37.60 10.08 23.72
C THR A 8 36.76 11.29 24.17
N SER A 9 35.52 11.39 23.68
CA SER A 9 34.48 12.16 24.35
C SER A 9 33.25 11.29 24.57
N LEU A 10 33.00 11.02 25.86
CA LEU A 10 31.84 10.38 26.44
C LEU A 10 30.72 11.43 26.54
N VAL A 11 29.52 11.17 26.03
CA VAL A 11 28.34 12.01 26.30
C VAL A 11 27.42 11.23 27.25
N VAL A 12 27.22 11.80 28.45
CA VAL A 12 26.33 11.29 29.49
C VAL A 12 25.19 12.30 29.70
N GLY A 13 23.95 11.80 29.60
CA GLY A 13 22.76 12.32 30.29
C GLY A 13 21.90 13.39 29.59
N PRO A 14 20.64 13.63 30.06
CA PRO A 14 20.09 13.17 31.33
C PRO A 14 18.85 12.26 31.26
N LEU A 15 18.70 11.52 32.36
CA LEU A 15 17.55 10.79 32.85
C LEU A 15 16.36 11.74 33.15
N ILE A 16 15.15 11.39 32.71
CA ILE A 16 13.91 12.07 33.13
C ILE A 16 13.14 11.13 34.07
N VAL A 17 13.04 11.52 35.34
CA VAL A 17 12.10 10.96 36.33
C VAL A 17 11.48 12.12 37.10
N VAL A 18 10.18 12.36 36.90
CA VAL A 18 9.21 12.99 37.83
C VAL A 18 7.82 12.61 37.27
N GLY A 19 6.79 12.10 37.95
CA GLY A 19 6.46 11.97 39.37
C GLY A 19 5.04 12.51 39.60
N PHE A 20 4.25 11.80 40.43
CA PHE A 20 2.95 12.16 41.03
C PHE A 20 1.70 12.06 40.12
N GLY A 21 0.60 11.41 40.50
CA GLY A 21 0.09 11.13 41.84
C GLY A 21 -1.17 11.97 42.09
N GLN A 22 -2.32 11.54 41.57
CA GLN A 22 -3.63 12.07 41.95
C GLN A 22 -4.56 10.86 42.19
N HIS A 23 -4.72 10.52 43.46
CA HIS A 23 -5.81 9.71 43.98
C HIS A 23 -7.14 10.40 43.67
N MET A 24 -8.04 9.74 42.94
CA MET A 24 -9.45 10.11 42.93
C MET A 24 -10.22 9.14 43.85
N PRO A 25 -11.04 9.64 44.79
CA PRO A 25 -11.91 8.79 45.58
C PRO A 25 -13.07 8.29 44.70
N VAL A 26 -13.05 7.00 44.38
CA VAL A 26 -14.21 6.32 43.78
C VAL A 26 -15.28 6.21 44.87
N THR A 27 -16.33 7.02 44.73
CA THR A 27 -17.54 6.93 45.56
C THR A 27 -18.39 5.78 45.02
N LEU A 28 -18.50 4.69 45.78
CA LEU A 28 -19.54 3.68 45.57
C LEU A 28 -20.88 4.28 46.01
N ALA A 29 -21.78 4.55 45.06
CA ALA A 29 -23.19 4.68 45.32
C ALA A 29 -23.88 3.37 44.94
N ASN A 30 -24.72 2.93 45.87
CA ASN A 30 -25.33 1.63 45.97
C ASN A 30 -26.78 1.70 45.44
N GLU A 31 -27.17 0.67 44.69
CA GLU A 31 -28.49 0.01 44.53
C GLU A 31 -29.69 0.66 43.80
N THR A 32 -30.19 -0.16 42.86
CA THR A 32 -31.58 -0.61 42.60
C THR A 32 -32.62 0.39 42.08
N GLU A 33 -33.17 0.11 40.89
CA GLU A 33 -34.51 -0.48 40.68
C GLU A 33 -34.81 -0.52 39.16
N ALA A 34 -35.49 -1.60 38.75
CA ALA A 34 -35.87 -1.90 37.38
C ALA A 34 -37.01 -1.01 36.86
N SER A 35 -37.05 -0.75 35.55
CA SER A 35 -38.31 -0.55 34.83
C SER A 35 -38.13 -0.76 33.33
N THR A 36 -39.07 -1.50 32.76
CA THR A 36 -39.26 -1.89 31.37
C THR A 36 -39.61 -0.71 30.47
N ASP A 37 -39.07 -0.68 29.25
CA ASP A 37 -39.83 -0.75 27.98
C ASP A 37 -39.03 -0.16 26.79
N ASP A 38 -38.99 -0.99 25.75
CA ASP A 38 -38.91 -0.70 24.32
C ASP A 38 -37.68 -0.05 23.65
N ALA A 39 -37.29 -0.75 22.58
CA ALA A 39 -36.49 -0.35 21.43
C ALA A 39 -34.97 -0.24 21.61
N ILE A 40 -34.31 -1.39 21.80
CA ILE A 40 -33.00 -1.58 21.17
C ILE A 40 -33.27 -2.04 19.74
N THR A 41 -33.27 -1.10 18.81
CA THR A 41 -32.98 -1.42 17.40
C THR A 41 -31.60 -2.06 17.40
N GLU A 42 -31.54 -3.39 17.22
CA GLU A 42 -30.29 -4.06 16.88
C GLU A 42 -29.78 -3.43 15.59
N LEU A 43 -28.82 -2.52 15.73
CA LEU A 43 -27.85 -2.26 14.69
C LEU A 43 -27.11 -3.58 14.52
N SER A 44 -27.63 -4.43 13.63
CA SER A 44 -26.89 -5.51 13.01
C SER A 44 -25.72 -4.84 12.31
N ALA A 45 -24.62 -4.66 13.05
CA ALA A 45 -23.33 -4.40 12.46
C ALA A 45 -23.03 -5.66 11.65
N GLU A 46 -23.36 -5.60 10.36
CA GLU A 46 -22.93 -6.57 9.37
C GLU A 46 -21.42 -6.45 9.28
N SER A 47 -20.73 -7.15 10.19
CA SER A 47 -19.29 -7.34 10.10
C SER A 47 -19.07 -8.23 8.89
N THR A 48 -18.77 -7.61 7.75
CA THR A 48 -18.25 -8.32 6.59
C THR A 48 -17.03 -9.11 7.05
N PRO A 49 -16.90 -10.40 6.69
CA PRO A 49 -15.70 -11.14 7.01
C PRO A 49 -14.53 -10.45 6.31
N VAL A 50 -13.60 -9.89 7.08
CA VAL A 50 -12.27 -9.53 6.56
C VAL A 50 -11.68 -10.82 6.02
N SER A 51 -11.59 -10.91 4.69
CA SER A 51 -11.04 -12.09 4.03
C SER A 51 -9.60 -12.28 4.51
N THR A 52 -9.37 -13.33 5.28
CA THR A 52 -8.03 -13.72 5.78
C THR A 52 -7.24 -14.52 4.73
N GLY A 53 -7.53 -14.30 3.44
CA GLY A 53 -6.82 -14.93 2.34
C GLY A 53 -5.38 -14.42 2.25
N VAL A 54 -4.44 -15.30 1.93
CA VAL A 54 -3.10 -14.89 1.51
C VAL A 54 -3.23 -14.36 0.08
N PHE A 55 -3.30 -13.04 -0.08
CA PHE A 55 -3.32 -12.41 -1.40
C PHE A 55 -1.91 -12.45 -1.99
N GLU A 56 -1.75 -13.00 -3.20
CA GLU A 56 -0.43 -13.18 -3.84
C GLU A 56 -0.14 -12.11 -4.90
N GLY A 57 -1.14 -11.30 -5.28
CA GLY A 57 -0.98 -10.19 -6.21
C GLY A 57 -2.26 -9.84 -6.95
N CYS A 58 -2.27 -8.63 -7.51
CA CYS A 58 -3.33 -8.12 -8.36
C CYS A 58 -2.85 -7.73 -9.75
N PRO A 59 -3.64 -8.04 -10.80
CA PRO A 59 -3.34 -7.58 -12.15
C PRO A 59 -3.52 -6.06 -12.25
N GLY A 60 -2.90 -5.45 -13.25
CA GLY A 60 -3.05 -4.02 -13.51
C GLY A 60 -4.50 -3.59 -13.74
N SER A 61 -5.36 -4.48 -14.26
CA SER A 61 -6.79 -4.23 -14.44
C SER A 61 -7.55 -4.00 -13.13
N PHE A 62 -7.16 -4.67 -12.05
CA PHE A 62 -7.70 -4.41 -10.71
C PHE A 62 -7.31 -3.01 -10.25
N TRP A 63 -6.01 -2.67 -10.29
CA TRP A 63 -5.50 -1.37 -9.82
C TRP A 63 -6.00 -0.19 -10.65
N ARG A 64 -6.27 -0.42 -11.93
CA ARG A 64 -6.94 0.55 -12.82
C ARG A 64 -8.38 0.81 -12.39
N GLY A 65 -9.07 -0.20 -11.87
CA GLY A 65 -10.49 -0.16 -11.52
C GLY A 65 -11.43 0.03 -12.72
N SER A 66 -12.74 -0.04 -12.45
CA SER A 66 -13.77 0.35 -13.42
C SER A 66 -14.01 1.86 -13.38
N PRO A 67 -14.24 2.53 -14.52
CA PRO A 67 -14.66 3.92 -14.54
C PRO A 67 -16.11 4.13 -14.10
N GLU A 68 -16.96 3.08 -14.09
CA GLU A 68 -18.42 3.24 -14.03
C GLU A 68 -18.99 3.25 -12.60
N ASP A 69 -18.37 2.55 -11.64
CA ASP A 69 -18.81 2.53 -10.26
C ASP A 69 -17.60 2.58 -9.34
N GLY A 70 -17.47 3.66 -8.56
CA GLY A 70 -16.34 3.94 -7.66
C GLY A 70 -16.13 2.95 -6.50
N VAL A 71 -16.62 1.73 -6.65
CA VAL A 71 -16.62 0.64 -5.67
C VAL A 71 -15.84 -0.58 -6.20
N GLN A 72 -15.58 -0.69 -7.51
CA GLN A 72 -14.95 -1.88 -8.10
C GLN A 72 -13.49 -1.65 -8.52
N GLY A 73 -12.59 -2.38 -7.87
CA GLY A 73 -11.15 -2.41 -8.14
C GLY A 73 -10.33 -1.47 -7.26
N GLY A 74 -9.01 -1.58 -7.39
CA GLY A 74 -8.05 -0.90 -6.53
C GLY A 74 -7.84 0.57 -6.82
N ARG A 75 -8.47 1.15 -7.87
CA ARG A 75 -8.26 2.54 -8.28
C ARG A 75 -8.28 3.48 -7.08
N TRP A 76 -9.41 3.60 -6.40
CA TRP A 76 -9.66 4.60 -5.35
C TRP A 76 -8.79 4.44 -4.10
N LEU A 77 -8.08 3.32 -3.95
CA LEU A 77 -7.17 3.07 -2.83
C LEU A 77 -5.84 3.85 -2.93
N TRP A 78 -5.54 4.45 -4.08
CA TRP A 78 -4.27 5.14 -4.32
C TRP A 78 -4.43 6.48 -5.03
N ASN A 79 -5.45 7.24 -4.63
CA ASN A 79 -5.77 8.55 -5.20
C ASN A 79 -5.24 9.74 -4.36
N ASP A 80 -4.84 9.50 -3.11
CA ASP A 80 -4.26 10.48 -2.18
C ASP A 80 -3.03 9.91 -1.48
N VAL A 81 -2.10 10.75 -1.02
CA VAL A 81 -0.91 10.32 -0.25
C VAL A 81 -1.32 9.73 1.09
N ILE A 82 -2.30 10.35 1.76
CA ILE A 82 -2.86 9.86 3.02
C ILE A 82 -4.29 9.44 2.70
N ASP A 83 -4.40 8.26 2.10
CA ASP A 83 -5.67 7.69 1.68
C ASP A 83 -6.25 6.81 2.80
N PRO A 84 -7.34 7.20 3.47
CA PRO A 84 -7.97 6.38 4.49
C PRO A 84 -8.50 5.05 3.94
N GLU A 85 -8.85 5.00 2.65
CA GLU A 85 -9.36 3.78 2.00
C GLU A 85 -8.28 2.73 1.85
N TRP A 86 -7.01 3.13 1.68
CA TRP A 86 -5.87 2.22 1.64
C TRP A 86 -5.82 1.33 2.89
N SER A 87 -5.70 1.95 4.07
CA SER A 87 -5.64 1.20 5.33
C SER A 87 -6.97 0.51 5.65
N ALA A 88 -8.11 1.12 5.31
CA ALA A 88 -9.42 0.49 5.51
C ALA A 88 -9.62 -0.76 4.65
N SER A 89 -8.98 -0.84 3.48
CA SER A 89 -8.99 -2.02 2.61
C SER A 89 -8.09 -3.15 3.11
N GLY A 90 -7.18 -2.88 4.05
CA GLY A 90 -6.18 -3.81 4.56
C GLY A 90 -4.74 -3.49 4.14
N GLY A 91 -4.52 -2.40 3.40
CA GLY A 91 -3.20 -1.98 2.96
C GLY A 91 -2.29 -1.59 4.12
N GLU A 92 -1.03 -2.04 4.07
CA GLU A 92 -0.01 -1.70 5.05
C GLU A 92 0.49 -0.25 4.86
N GLY A 93 0.75 0.43 5.97
CA GLY A 93 1.37 1.76 5.96
C GLY A 93 0.53 2.84 5.24
N ALA A 94 1.20 3.66 4.43
CA ALA A 94 0.58 4.70 3.62
C ALA A 94 0.65 4.34 2.14
N ASN A 95 -0.31 4.83 1.36
CA ASN A 95 -0.29 4.69 -0.09
C ASN A 95 1.05 5.17 -0.67
N PRO A 96 1.75 4.33 -1.45
CA PRO A 96 3.09 4.66 -1.91
C PRO A 96 3.14 5.67 -3.06
N ASN A 97 2.04 5.90 -3.79
CA ASN A 97 2.00 6.80 -4.94
C ASN A 97 0.59 7.25 -5.31
N ILE A 98 0.46 8.46 -5.86
CA ILE A 98 -0.81 8.94 -6.40
C ILE A 98 -0.88 8.65 -7.90
N TRP A 99 -1.99 8.11 -8.37
CA TRP A 99 -2.17 7.68 -9.76
C TRP A 99 -1.95 8.75 -10.83
N ILE A 100 -2.08 10.05 -10.48
CA ILE A 100 -1.92 11.18 -11.40
C ILE A 100 -0.47 11.63 -11.52
N TYR A 101 0.41 11.17 -10.64
CA TYR A 101 1.82 11.55 -10.69
C TYR A 101 2.53 10.82 -11.82
N GLY A 102 3.56 11.50 -12.36
CA GLY A 102 4.38 10.98 -13.44
C GLY A 102 5.19 9.76 -13.01
N PHE A 103 5.31 8.78 -13.90
CA PHE A 103 6.08 7.57 -13.65
C PHE A 103 7.56 7.86 -13.32
N ASN A 104 8.17 8.77 -14.08
CA ASN A 104 9.57 9.20 -13.88
C ASN A 104 9.81 9.95 -12.55
N THR A 105 8.77 10.28 -11.79
CA THR A 105 8.92 10.83 -10.43
C THR A 105 9.33 9.75 -9.42
N PHE A 106 8.98 8.50 -9.67
CA PHE A 106 9.18 7.39 -8.72
C PHE A 106 10.29 6.42 -9.14
N PHE A 107 10.47 6.22 -10.43
CA PHE A 107 11.42 5.26 -10.97
C PHE A 107 12.51 5.92 -11.80
N THR A 108 13.59 5.18 -12.10
CA THR A 108 14.66 5.64 -13.00
C THR A 108 14.03 6.24 -14.27
N PRO A 109 14.29 7.52 -14.57
CA PRO A 109 13.61 8.20 -15.66
C PRO A 109 13.89 7.58 -17.02
N MET A 110 12.85 7.48 -17.84
CA MET A 110 12.96 7.10 -19.24
C MET A 110 12.31 8.18 -20.12
N PRO A 111 13.01 8.78 -21.09
CA PRO A 111 12.49 9.90 -21.89
C PRO A 111 11.15 9.61 -22.56
N GLU A 112 10.96 8.40 -23.04
CA GLU A 112 9.75 7.92 -23.73
C GLU A 112 8.52 7.88 -22.81
N LEU A 113 8.72 7.85 -21.48
CA LEU A 113 7.66 7.84 -20.47
C LEU A 113 7.50 9.19 -19.75
N ALA A 114 8.14 10.26 -20.23
CA ALA A 114 8.15 11.55 -19.54
C ALA A 114 6.76 12.17 -19.33
N ALA A 115 5.80 11.88 -20.22
CA ALA A 115 4.42 12.35 -20.11
C ALA A 115 3.45 11.32 -19.49
N SER A 116 3.94 10.12 -19.15
CA SER A 116 3.11 9.04 -18.63
C SER A 116 2.89 9.18 -17.13
N THR A 117 1.63 9.18 -16.73
CA THR A 117 1.24 8.99 -15.32
C THR A 117 1.17 7.51 -14.98
N MET A 118 1.21 7.19 -13.69
CA MET A 118 1.05 5.81 -13.21
C MET A 118 -0.27 5.19 -13.70
N MET A 119 -1.39 5.94 -13.66
CA MET A 119 -2.67 5.49 -14.21
C MET A 119 -2.64 5.28 -15.72
N SER A 120 -1.98 6.17 -16.48
CA SER A 120 -1.90 6.03 -17.94
C SER A 120 -1.19 4.74 -18.38
N LEU A 121 -0.26 4.26 -17.55
CA LEU A 121 0.48 3.03 -17.81
C LEU A 121 -0.34 1.77 -17.54
N LEU A 122 -1.26 1.80 -16.57
CA LEU A 122 -2.21 0.70 -16.36
C LEU A 122 -3.29 0.60 -17.45
N ASN A 123 -3.34 1.57 -18.37
CA ASN A 123 -4.20 1.57 -19.56
C ASN A 123 -3.44 1.23 -20.85
N VAL A 124 -2.26 0.62 -20.74
CA VAL A 124 -1.47 0.18 -21.89
C VAL A 124 -2.12 -1.07 -22.50
N GLU A 125 -2.33 -1.03 -23.82
CA GLU A 125 -2.87 -2.14 -24.61
C GLU A 125 -1.78 -3.18 -24.96
N ASP A 126 -2.22 -4.39 -25.34
CA ASP A 126 -1.33 -5.52 -25.64
C ASP A 126 -0.41 -5.32 -26.86
N ASP A 127 -0.67 -4.34 -27.72
CA ASP A 127 0.16 -4.01 -28.89
C ASP A 127 1.18 -2.90 -28.63
N ALA A 128 1.23 -2.37 -27.41
CA ALA A 128 2.16 -1.31 -27.04
C ALA A 128 3.62 -1.77 -27.02
N GLU A 129 4.51 -0.77 -26.99
CA GLU A 129 5.95 -0.94 -26.88
C GLU A 129 6.34 -1.66 -25.57
N ASP A 130 7.37 -2.51 -25.65
CA ASP A 130 7.78 -3.39 -24.54
C ASP A 130 8.07 -2.62 -23.24
N TYR A 131 8.65 -1.43 -23.33
CA TYR A 131 8.94 -0.59 -22.17
C TYR A 131 7.66 -0.08 -21.48
N ARG A 132 6.55 0.14 -22.21
CA ARG A 132 5.27 0.56 -21.63
C ARG A 132 4.59 -0.61 -20.95
N LYS A 133 4.67 -1.81 -21.53
CA LYS A 133 4.19 -3.05 -20.91
C LYS A 133 4.94 -3.35 -19.63
N ALA A 134 6.27 -3.27 -19.65
CA ALA A 134 7.10 -3.43 -18.46
C ALA A 134 6.77 -2.41 -17.38
N ALA A 135 6.61 -1.13 -17.75
CA ALA A 135 6.20 -0.09 -16.82
C ALA A 135 4.79 -0.31 -16.24
N SER A 136 3.83 -0.79 -17.06
CA SER A 136 2.49 -1.18 -16.59
C SER A 136 2.56 -2.30 -15.53
N SER A 137 3.25 -3.40 -15.83
CA SER A 137 3.40 -4.50 -14.87
C SER A 137 4.21 -4.09 -13.63
N LEU A 138 5.14 -3.15 -13.76
CA LEU A 138 5.87 -2.55 -12.63
C LEU A 138 4.95 -1.74 -11.73
N VAL A 139 4.07 -0.89 -12.27
CA VAL A 139 3.12 -0.11 -11.46
C VAL A 139 2.22 -1.06 -10.67
N ALA A 140 1.66 -2.09 -11.31
CA ALA A 140 0.85 -3.09 -10.62
C ALA A 140 1.64 -3.84 -9.53
N GLY A 141 2.85 -4.29 -9.85
CA GLY A 141 3.72 -4.98 -8.88
C GLY A 141 4.10 -4.12 -7.69
N TYR A 142 4.35 -2.83 -7.92
CA TYR A 142 4.72 -1.89 -6.88
C TYR A 142 3.53 -1.60 -5.94
N LEU A 143 2.31 -1.51 -6.47
CA LEU A 143 1.08 -1.42 -5.69
C LEU A 143 0.84 -2.70 -4.87
N ASN A 144 1.01 -3.88 -5.47
CA ASN A 144 0.91 -5.18 -4.77
C ASN A 144 1.89 -5.27 -3.59
N ALA A 145 3.16 -4.94 -3.84
CA ALA A 145 4.21 -4.96 -2.83
C ALA A 145 3.94 -3.96 -1.70
N SER A 146 3.48 -2.75 -2.05
CA SER A 146 3.25 -1.70 -1.06
C SER A 146 2.00 -1.94 -0.23
N TRP A 147 0.98 -2.59 -0.80
CA TRP A 147 -0.23 -2.96 -0.05
C TRP A 147 0.08 -3.97 1.05
N GLY A 148 1.18 -4.72 0.96
CA GLY A 148 1.53 -5.76 1.92
C GLY A 148 0.96 -7.13 1.57
N MET A 149 0.62 -7.35 0.30
CA MET A 149 0.27 -8.69 -0.19
C MET A 149 1.50 -9.61 -0.08
N ALA A 150 1.29 -10.93 -0.11
CA ALA A 150 2.36 -11.92 -0.24
C ALA A 150 2.99 -11.92 -1.65
N TYR A 151 3.25 -10.72 -2.18
CA TYR A 151 3.87 -10.49 -3.46
C TYR A 151 5.36 -10.86 -3.39
N PRO A 152 5.92 -11.53 -4.41
CA PRO A 152 7.26 -12.11 -4.33
C PRO A 152 8.40 -11.09 -4.36
N TYR A 153 8.10 -9.81 -4.55
CA TYR A 153 9.07 -8.73 -4.61
C TYR A 153 8.69 -7.59 -3.68
N THR A 154 9.68 -6.96 -3.08
CA THR A 154 9.53 -5.70 -2.35
C THR A 154 9.51 -4.50 -3.32
N ALA A 155 9.03 -3.34 -2.84
CA ALA A 155 9.06 -2.08 -3.59
C ALA A 155 10.47 -1.70 -4.07
N ASP A 156 11.49 -1.88 -3.21
CA ASP A 156 12.90 -1.58 -3.54
C ASP A 156 13.46 -2.53 -4.61
N GLU A 157 13.12 -3.82 -4.55
CA GLU A 157 13.54 -4.79 -5.57
C GLU A 157 12.91 -4.49 -6.93
N LEU A 158 11.66 -4.05 -6.95
CA LEU A 158 10.98 -3.63 -8.17
C LEU A 158 11.63 -2.39 -8.78
N ALA A 159 11.97 -1.39 -7.96
CA ALA A 159 12.71 -0.21 -8.42
C ALA A 159 14.08 -0.60 -9.01
N ALA A 160 14.79 -1.52 -8.36
CA ALA A 160 16.08 -2.03 -8.87
C ALA A 160 15.94 -2.83 -10.17
N LYS A 161 14.88 -3.63 -10.32
CA LYS A 161 14.57 -4.36 -11.56
C LYS A 161 14.27 -3.41 -12.73
N TRP A 162 13.50 -2.36 -12.49
CA TRP A 162 13.27 -1.32 -13.49
C TRP A 162 14.57 -0.63 -13.91
N ASP A 163 15.39 -0.21 -12.95
CA ASP A 163 16.68 0.41 -13.24
C ASP A 163 17.60 -0.50 -14.07
N ALA A 164 17.60 -1.81 -13.79
CA ALA A 164 18.33 -2.80 -14.59
C ALA A 164 17.77 -2.94 -16.02
N ALA A 165 16.44 -2.92 -16.19
CA ALA A 165 15.80 -2.96 -17.51
C ALA A 165 16.12 -1.71 -18.33
N VAL A 166 16.07 -0.51 -17.74
CA VAL A 166 16.45 0.75 -18.40
C VAL A 166 17.90 0.71 -18.90
N ARG A 167 18.82 0.15 -18.10
CA ARG A 167 20.24 0.03 -18.47
C ARG A 167 20.51 -1.01 -19.55
N SER A 168 19.72 -2.08 -19.59
CA SER A 168 19.94 -3.22 -20.50
C SER A 168 19.06 -3.19 -21.76
N GLY A 169 17.97 -2.43 -21.75
CA GLY A 169 16.90 -2.47 -22.75
C GLY A 169 16.00 -3.70 -22.66
N ASN A 170 16.15 -4.55 -21.62
CA ASN A 170 15.49 -5.85 -21.56
C ASN A 170 14.08 -5.78 -20.93
N PHE A 171 13.17 -5.04 -21.57
CA PHE A 171 11.83 -4.77 -21.04
C PHE A 171 10.87 -5.96 -21.18
N VAL A 172 11.00 -6.79 -22.21
CA VAL A 172 10.14 -7.98 -22.41
C VAL A 172 10.30 -8.97 -21.26
N ASP A 173 11.54 -9.21 -20.83
CA ASP A 173 11.82 -10.12 -19.70
C ASP A 173 11.25 -9.57 -18.40
N LEU A 174 11.41 -8.27 -18.14
CA LEU A 174 10.84 -7.62 -16.97
C LEU A 174 9.30 -7.70 -16.97
N HIS A 175 8.68 -7.36 -18.10
CA HIS A 175 7.22 -7.46 -18.26
C HIS A 175 6.74 -8.89 -18.00
N THR A 176 7.34 -9.89 -18.64
CA THR A 176 6.95 -11.30 -18.50
C THR A 176 7.10 -11.79 -17.06
N GLU A 177 8.17 -11.41 -16.38
CA GLU A 177 8.40 -11.75 -14.96
C GLU A 177 7.31 -11.17 -14.07
N LEU A 178 7.06 -9.85 -14.18
CA LEU A 178 6.13 -9.13 -13.31
C LEU A 178 4.67 -9.44 -13.63
N GLU A 179 4.33 -9.66 -14.90
CA GLU A 179 2.99 -10.06 -15.31
C GLU A 179 2.61 -11.40 -14.66
N ARG A 180 3.52 -12.38 -14.69
CA ARG A 180 3.30 -13.65 -14.01
C ARG A 180 3.11 -13.48 -12.50
N ALA A 181 3.88 -12.61 -11.86
CA ALA A 181 3.74 -12.34 -10.43
C ALA A 181 2.43 -11.62 -10.08
N ASN A 182 2.02 -10.65 -10.90
CA ASN A 182 0.77 -9.90 -10.72
C ASN A 182 -0.49 -10.77 -10.90
N ASN A 183 -0.38 -11.86 -11.65
CA ASN A 183 -1.46 -12.81 -11.92
C ASN A 183 -1.31 -14.15 -11.14
N ALA A 184 -0.53 -14.16 -10.05
CA ALA A 184 -0.30 -15.35 -9.23
C ALA A 184 -1.58 -15.85 -8.51
N VAL A 185 -1.57 -17.12 -8.11
CA VAL A 185 -2.75 -17.84 -7.60
C VAL A 185 -2.96 -17.55 -6.11
N GLY A 186 -3.61 -16.43 -5.82
CA GLY A 186 -4.02 -16.04 -4.46
C GLY A 186 -5.01 -14.88 -4.44
N GLY A 187 -5.15 -14.19 -5.57
CA GLY A 187 -6.23 -13.23 -5.85
C GLY A 187 -6.04 -11.85 -5.24
N CYS A 188 -6.99 -10.97 -5.57
CA CYS A 188 -7.06 -9.59 -5.12
C CYS A 188 -7.99 -9.39 -3.91
N PRO A 189 -7.64 -8.48 -2.99
CA PRO A 189 -8.59 -7.97 -2.02
C PRO A 189 -9.52 -6.96 -2.69
N VAL A 190 -10.70 -7.39 -3.12
CA VAL A 190 -11.89 -6.53 -3.10
C VAL A 190 -13.11 -7.41 -2.86
N PRO A 191 -14.10 -6.92 -2.10
CA PRO A 191 -15.33 -7.65 -1.89
C PRO A 191 -15.97 -7.90 -3.26
N THR A 192 -16.25 -9.18 -3.55
CA THR A 192 -17.40 -9.47 -4.42
C THR A 192 -18.55 -8.70 -3.79
N SER A 193 -19.12 -7.73 -4.47
CA SER A 193 -20.41 -7.17 -4.09
C SER A 193 -21.30 -8.34 -3.69
N ALA A 194 -21.76 -8.35 -2.45
CA ALA A 194 -22.81 -9.27 -2.04
C ALA A 194 -23.99 -9.01 -2.99
N GLU A 195 -24.21 -9.92 -3.94
CA GLU A 195 -25.48 -10.04 -4.65
C GLU A 195 -26.51 -10.73 -3.74
#